data_AF-A0A6V8NJC4-F1
#
_entry.id   AF-A0A6V8NJC4-F1
#
_cell.length_a   1.000
_cell.length_b   1.000
_cell.length_c   1.000
_cell.angle_alpha   90.00
_cell.angle_beta   90.00
_cell.angle_gamma   90.00
#
_symmetry.space_group_name_H-M   'P 1'
#
loop_
_entity.id
_entity.type
_entity.pdbx_description
1 polymer ?
#
loop_
_entity_poly.entity_id
_entity_poly.type
_entity_poly.pdbx_seq_one_letter_code
_entity_poly.pdbx_strand_id
1 'polypeptide(L)'
;HFILDKPISIDFIERFKPFGRIQEFSDHMGAGFIVKDVATEEELFMLKRVNDISILEKESRVNPSWKLGREFICVDILTSKNSRYLLQSIERQMRKFQACVLCGACVGICPTDAIAINPHFKISELRCSHCGRCLNTRFLRDSCKDNTYTQLLGVLFCMHH
;
A
#
# COMPACT_ATOMS: atom_id res chain seq x y z
N HIS A 1 4.75 1.48 10.14
CA HIS A 1 5.77 1.91 9.16
C HIS A 1 6.19 0.77 8.24
N PHE A 2 6.55 1.10 6.99
CA PHE A 2 7.07 0.18 5.98
C PHE A 2 8.34 0.73 5.34
N ILE A 3 9.32 -0.15 5.11
CA ILE A 3 10.50 0.14 4.31
C ILE A 3 10.41 -0.64 3.01
N LEU A 4 10.59 0.05 1.89
CA LEU A 4 10.46 -0.49 0.54
C LEU A 4 11.78 -0.31 -0.22
N ASP A 5 12.21 -1.33 -0.97
CA ASP A 5 13.40 -1.26 -1.81
C ASP A 5 13.10 -0.62 -3.18
N LYS A 6 11.91 -0.92 -3.72
CA LYS A 6 11.40 -0.26 -4.93
C LYS A 6 10.95 1.19 -4.65
N PRO A 7 11.25 2.14 -5.55
CA PRO A 7 10.77 3.52 -5.45
C PRO A 7 9.24 3.57 -5.52
N ILE A 8 8.63 4.50 -4.78
CA ILE A 8 7.20 4.76 -4.88
C ILE A 8 6.92 5.36 -6.26
N SER A 9 6.10 4.67 -7.05
CA SER A 9 5.71 5.07 -8.41
C SER A 9 4.20 5.12 -8.56
N ILE A 10 3.71 5.54 -9.73
CA ILE A 10 2.27 5.51 -10.00
C ILE A 10 1.68 4.09 -9.90
N ASP A 11 2.43 3.07 -10.34
CA ASP A 11 2.08 1.65 -10.19
C ASP A 11 1.89 1.23 -8.73
N PHE A 12 2.55 1.91 -7.78
CA PHE A 12 2.35 1.68 -6.35
C PHE A 12 0.98 2.19 -5.92
N ILE A 13 0.66 3.45 -6.27
CA ILE A 13 -0.59 4.12 -5.90
C ILE A 13 -1.80 3.38 -6.50
N GLU A 14 -1.70 2.96 -7.76
CA GLU A 14 -2.73 2.20 -8.48
C GLU A 14 -3.18 0.92 -7.74
N ARG A 15 -2.30 0.30 -6.96
CA ARG A 15 -2.61 -0.92 -6.19
C ARG A 15 -3.53 -0.69 -4.99
N PHE A 16 -3.71 0.57 -4.59
CA PHE A 16 -4.58 0.94 -3.47
C PHE A 16 -5.99 1.33 -3.91
N LYS A 17 -6.25 1.52 -5.21
CA LYS A 17 -7.59 1.79 -5.74
C LYS A 17 -8.65 0.74 -5.37
N PRO A 18 -8.35 -0.56 -5.23
CA PRO A 18 -9.37 -1.54 -4.81
C PRO A 18 -9.88 -1.35 -3.38
N PHE A 19 -9.17 -0.57 -2.54
CA PHE A 19 -9.62 -0.24 -1.19
C PHE A 19 -10.64 0.90 -1.18
N GLY A 20 -10.58 1.83 -2.14
CA GLY A 20 -11.41 3.03 -2.11
C GLY A 20 -10.97 4.10 -3.11
N ARG A 21 -11.58 5.28 -3.01
CA ARG A 21 -11.17 6.47 -3.75
C ARG A 21 -9.86 7.00 -3.19
N ILE A 22 -8.92 7.37 -4.06
CA ILE A 22 -7.62 7.91 -3.66
C ILE A 22 -7.67 9.43 -3.78
N GLN A 23 -7.23 10.13 -2.73
CA GLN A 23 -7.00 11.56 -2.73
C GLN A 23 -5.54 11.84 -2.36
N GLU A 24 -4.74 12.30 -3.32
CA GLU A 24 -3.35 12.67 -3.10
C GLU A 24 -3.23 14.00 -2.33
N PHE A 25 -2.16 14.15 -1.55
CA PHE A 25 -1.82 15.37 -0.84
C PHE A 25 -0.31 15.59 -0.80
N SER A 26 0.08 16.85 -0.60
CA SER A 26 1.46 17.24 -0.33
C SER A 26 1.47 18.40 0.67
N ASP A 27 2.22 18.24 1.75
CA ASP A 27 2.42 19.23 2.80
C ASP A 27 3.91 19.42 3.09
N HIS A 28 4.22 20.28 4.06
CA HIS A 28 5.59 20.58 4.47
C HIS A 28 6.32 19.39 5.12
N MET A 29 5.60 18.37 5.58
CA MET A 29 6.13 17.15 6.19
C MET A 29 6.23 15.99 5.19
N GLY A 30 5.72 16.13 3.95
CA GLY A 30 5.85 15.13 2.90
C GLY A 30 4.66 15.06 1.93
N ALA A 31 4.66 14.04 1.10
CA ALA A 31 3.57 13.75 0.16
C ALA A 31 3.00 12.36 0.40
N GLY A 32 1.74 12.17 0.05
CA GLY A 32 1.02 10.95 0.32
C GLY A 32 -0.35 10.91 -0.31
N PHE A 33 -1.17 9.96 0.14
CA PHE A 33 -2.57 9.89 -0.25
C PHE A 33 -3.44 9.32 0.87
N ILE A 34 -4.69 9.76 0.88
CA ILE A 34 -5.77 9.25 1.72
C ILE A 34 -6.63 8.33 0.86
N VAL A 35 -7.06 7.21 1.42
CA VAL A 35 -8.02 6.31 0.80
C VAL A 35 -9.35 6.43 1.53
N LYS A 36 -10.41 6.73 0.77
CA LYS A 36 -11.78 6.92 1.27
C LYS A 36 -12.70 5.80 0.79
N ASP A 37 -13.63 5.40 1.63
CA ASP A 37 -14.69 4.47 1.25
C ASP A 37 -15.51 5.06 0.09
N VAL A 38 -15.80 4.23 -0.92
CA VAL A 38 -16.47 4.72 -2.15
C VAL A 38 -17.94 5.07 -1.93
N ALA A 39 -18.58 4.47 -0.93
CA ALA A 39 -20.00 4.67 -0.64
C ALA A 39 -20.22 5.74 0.44
N THR A 40 -19.39 5.75 1.49
CA THR A 40 -19.60 6.65 2.64
C THR A 40 -18.69 7.87 2.64
N GLU A 41 -17.66 7.91 1.79
CA GLU A 41 -16.59 8.92 1.80
C GLU A 41 -15.81 8.98 3.13
N GLU A 42 -15.98 7.98 4.01
CA GLU A 42 -15.23 7.82 5.26
C GLU A 42 -13.74 7.59 4.95
N GLU A 43 -12.86 8.30 5.65
CA GLU A 43 -11.42 8.09 5.54
C GLU A 43 -11.02 6.76 6.16
N LEU A 44 -10.47 5.86 5.35
CA LEU A 44 -10.09 4.51 5.77
C LEU A 44 -8.67 4.49 6.32
N PHE A 45 -7.74 5.02 5.54
CA PHE A 45 -6.33 5.10 5.91
C PHE A 45 -5.59 6.14 5.08
N MET A 46 -4.46 6.56 5.60
CA MET A 46 -3.49 7.44 4.95
C MET A 46 -2.17 6.69 4.72
N LEU A 47 -1.52 7.02 3.62
CA LEU A 47 -0.16 6.60 3.29
C LEU A 47 0.69 7.84 3.06
N LYS A 48 1.76 8.01 3.84
CA LYS A 48 2.68 9.15 3.73
C LYS A 48 4.09 8.67 3.44
N ARG A 49 4.72 9.25 2.41
CA ARG A 49 6.14 9.06 2.13
C ARG A 49 6.94 9.94 3.10
N VAL A 50 7.89 9.31 3.80
CA VAL A 50 8.79 9.99 4.74
C VAL A 50 10.13 10.20 4.03
N ASN A 51 10.53 11.46 3.87
CA ASN A 51 11.81 11.81 3.23
C ASN A 51 12.95 11.96 4.25
N ASP A 52 12.63 12.29 5.51
CA ASP A 52 13.60 12.43 6.60
C ASP A 52 13.56 11.20 7.52
N ILE A 53 14.55 10.32 7.36
CA ILE A 53 14.62 9.05 8.09
C ILE A 53 14.88 9.24 9.59
N SER A 54 15.40 10.41 10.00
CA SER A 54 15.73 10.70 11.40
C SER A 54 14.49 10.71 12.31
N ILE A 55 13.31 10.94 11.71
CA ILE A 55 12.01 10.84 12.38
C ILE A 55 11.73 9.37 12.76
N LEU A 56 12.01 8.44 11.84
CA LEU A 56 11.77 7.02 12.06
C LEU A 56 12.73 6.39 13.07
N GLU A 57 13.98 6.87 13.12
CA GLU A 57 14.96 6.43 14.13
C GLU A 57 14.55 6.83 15.55
N LYS A 58 13.86 7.95 15.71
CA LYS A 58 13.34 8.42 17.01
C LYS A 58 12.10 7.66 17.44
N GLU A 59 11.21 7.34 16.50
CA GLU A 59 9.91 6.70 16.77
C GLU A 59 9.97 5.17 16.78
N SER A 60 10.88 4.57 16.00
CA SER A 60 11.04 3.13 15.86
C SER A 60 12.37 2.72 16.50
N ARG A 61 12.36 1.71 17.38
CA ARG A 61 13.56 1.14 18.05
C ARG A 61 14.48 0.37 17.09
N VAL A 62 14.82 0.96 15.96
CA VAL A 62 15.49 0.32 14.83
C VAL A 62 16.95 0.76 14.83
N ASN A 63 17.86 -0.20 14.80
CA ASN A 63 19.29 0.07 14.76
C ASN A 63 19.69 0.50 13.33
N PRO A 64 20.24 1.72 13.13
CA PRO A 64 20.56 2.27 11.81
C PRO A 64 21.73 1.59 11.08
N SER A 65 22.39 0.58 11.67
CA SER A 65 23.45 -0.17 10.99
C SER A 65 22.98 -1.05 9.83
N TRP A 66 21.67 -1.20 9.62
CA TRP A 66 21.12 -1.99 8.52
C TRP A 66 20.95 -1.11 7.29
N LYS A 67 21.31 -1.64 6.11
CA LYS A 67 20.94 -1.05 4.81
C LYS A 67 19.40 -1.02 4.73
N LEU A 68 18.80 0.05 5.24
CA LEU A 68 17.38 0.32 5.10
C LEU A 68 17.08 0.56 3.62
N GLY A 69 15.94 0.05 3.14
CA GLY A 69 15.46 0.24 1.78
C GLY A 69 15.31 1.72 1.39
N ARG A 70 15.03 1.97 0.11
CA ARG A 70 15.11 3.30 -0.51
C ARG A 70 13.95 4.22 -0.15
N GLU A 71 12.83 3.67 0.28
CA GLU A 71 11.60 4.39 0.49
C GLU A 71 10.99 4.05 1.85
N PHE A 72 10.53 5.09 2.54
CA PHE A 72 9.93 4.97 3.86
C PHE A 72 8.49 5.44 3.82
N ILE A 73 7.61 4.63 4.38
CA ILE A 73 6.18 4.85 4.32
C ILE A 73 5.56 4.73 5.70
N CYS A 74 4.85 5.77 6.13
CA CYS A 74 3.93 5.71 7.26
C CYS A 74 2.52 5.35 6.79
N VAL A 75 1.82 4.57 7.61
CA VAL A 75 0.42 4.19 7.39
C VAL A 75 -0.35 4.51 8.65
N ASP A 76 -1.34 5.38 8.51
CA ASP A 76 -2.28 5.71 9.59
C ASP A 76 -3.65 5.14 9.23
N ILE A 77 -4.18 4.31 10.12
CA ILE A 77 -5.53 3.77 9.99
C ILE A 77 -6.50 4.80 10.57
N LEU A 78 -7.38 5.34 9.74
CA LEU A 78 -8.28 6.44 10.07
C LEU A 78 -9.70 5.95 10.44
N THR A 79 -10.01 4.68 10.13
CA THR A 79 -11.27 4.03 10.51
C THR A 79 -11.10 3.03 11.66
N SER A 80 -12.13 2.90 12.51
CA SER A 80 -12.21 1.84 13.52
C SER A 80 -12.72 0.51 12.95
N LYS A 81 -13.37 0.53 11.78
CA LYS A 81 -14.01 -0.66 11.18
C LYS A 81 -12.96 -1.56 10.53
N ASN A 82 -12.96 -2.84 10.89
CA ASN A 82 -12.11 -3.87 10.27
C ASN A 82 -10.61 -3.51 10.20
N SER A 83 -10.12 -2.64 11.10
CA SER A 83 -8.76 -2.07 11.07
C SER A 83 -7.67 -3.15 10.97
N ARG A 84 -7.84 -4.27 11.67
CA ARG A 84 -6.93 -5.43 11.61
C ARG A 84 -6.87 -6.08 10.23
N TYR A 85 -8.01 -6.21 9.53
CA TYR A 85 -8.05 -6.77 8.18
C TYR A 85 -7.51 -5.78 7.15
N LEU A 86 -7.83 -4.49 7.33
CA LEU A 86 -7.34 -3.40 6.51
C LEU A 86 -5.80 -3.34 6.54
N LEU A 87 -5.21 -3.34 7.72
CA LEU A 87 -3.76 -3.35 7.90
C LEU A 87 -3.10 -4.58 7.24
N GLN A 88 -3.63 -5.78 7.46
CA GLN A 88 -3.12 -7.00 6.80
C GLN A 88 -3.19 -6.91 5.27
N SER A 89 -4.24 -6.29 4.73
CA SER A 89 -4.42 -6.12 3.28
C SER A 89 -3.45 -5.09 2.72
N ILE A 90 -3.17 -4.00 3.46
CA ILE A 90 -2.16 -3.00 3.13
C ILE A 90 -0.77 -3.61 3.13
N GLU A 91 -0.38 -4.31 4.20
CA GLU A 91 0.90 -5.02 4.27
C GLU A 91 1.11 -5.97 3.10
N ARG A 92 0.04 -6.66 2.70
CA ARG A 92 0.08 -7.56 1.56
C ARG A 92 0.29 -6.79 0.26
N GLN A 93 -0.33 -5.62 0.05
CA GLN A 93 -0.05 -4.81 -1.13
C GLN A 93 1.41 -4.33 -1.16
N MET A 94 1.99 -3.98 -0.02
CA MET A 94 3.41 -3.61 0.07
C MET A 94 4.31 -4.74 -0.43
N ARG A 95 4.12 -5.96 0.09
CA ARG A 95 4.85 -7.16 -0.36
C ARG A 95 4.63 -7.43 -1.84
N LYS A 96 3.37 -7.46 -2.28
CA LYS A 96 3.00 -7.68 -3.69
C LYS A 96 3.67 -6.67 -4.62
N PHE A 97 3.80 -5.41 -4.22
CA PHE A 97 4.52 -4.40 -5.00
C PHE A 97 6.01 -4.70 -5.09
N GLN A 98 6.66 -5.01 -3.96
CA GLN A 98 8.09 -5.37 -3.91
C GLN A 98 8.42 -6.55 -4.80
N ALA A 99 7.57 -7.58 -4.86
CA ALA A 99 7.84 -8.77 -5.66
C ALA A 99 7.10 -8.83 -6.99
N CYS A 100 6.32 -7.81 -7.36
CA CYS A 100 5.59 -7.86 -8.62
C CYS A 100 6.56 -7.98 -9.79
N VAL A 101 6.42 -9.07 -10.54
CA VAL A 101 7.08 -9.33 -11.84
C VAL A 101 6.12 -9.14 -13.02
N LEU A 102 5.00 -8.45 -12.78
CA LEU A 102 3.98 -8.16 -13.79
C LEU A 102 3.38 -9.41 -14.47
N CYS A 103 3.27 -10.54 -13.74
CA CYS A 103 2.81 -11.83 -14.27
C CYS A 103 1.34 -11.88 -14.74
N GLY A 104 0.54 -10.83 -14.54
CA GLY A 104 -0.86 -10.81 -14.99
C GLY A 104 -1.85 -11.63 -14.13
N ALA A 105 -1.43 -12.32 -13.07
CA ALA A 105 -2.36 -13.11 -12.25
C ALA A 105 -3.53 -12.29 -11.68
N CYS A 106 -3.28 -11.05 -11.30
CA CYS A 106 -4.31 -10.10 -10.85
C CYS A 106 -5.28 -9.67 -11.97
N VAL A 107 -4.81 -9.62 -13.22
CA VAL A 107 -5.65 -9.32 -14.39
C VAL A 107 -6.68 -10.43 -14.56
N GLY A 108 -6.22 -11.70 -14.58
CA GLY A 108 -7.11 -12.85 -14.81
C GLY A 108 -8.15 -13.12 -13.74
N ILE A 109 -8.01 -12.58 -12.52
CA ILE A 109 -9.00 -12.74 -11.44
C ILE A 109 -9.99 -11.57 -11.33
N CYS A 110 -9.78 -10.49 -12.10
CA CYS A 110 -10.58 -9.29 -11.98
C CYS A 110 -11.91 -9.51 -12.69
N PRO A 111 -13.06 -9.51 -11.99
CA PRO A 111 -14.34 -9.85 -12.60
C PRO A 111 -14.88 -8.77 -13.57
N THR A 112 -14.25 -7.60 -13.60
CA THR A 112 -14.67 -6.45 -14.42
C THR A 112 -13.57 -5.98 -15.37
N ASP A 113 -12.50 -6.77 -15.52
CA ASP A 113 -11.34 -6.45 -16.37
C ASP A 113 -10.72 -5.08 -16.08
N ALA A 114 -10.87 -4.57 -14.86
CA ALA A 114 -10.45 -3.23 -14.48
C ALA A 114 -8.92 -3.06 -14.45
N ILE A 115 -8.16 -4.15 -14.39
CA ILE A 115 -6.71 -4.16 -14.23
C ILE A 115 -6.03 -4.36 -15.58
N ALA A 116 -5.05 -3.52 -15.89
CA ALA A 116 -4.23 -3.64 -17.10
C ALA A 116 -2.73 -3.58 -16.75
N ILE A 117 -1.92 -4.25 -17.58
CA ILE A 117 -0.45 -4.23 -17.50
C ILE A 117 0.08 -3.96 -18.91
N ASN A 118 0.45 -2.72 -19.21
CA ASN A 118 1.18 -2.35 -20.45
C ASN A 118 1.68 -0.89 -20.41
N PRO A 119 3.00 -0.61 -20.30
CA PRO A 119 4.01 -1.40 -19.60
C PRO A 119 3.86 -1.32 -18.07
N HIS A 120 2.94 -0.47 -17.60
CA HIS A 120 2.69 -0.17 -16.19
C HIS A 120 1.45 -0.88 -15.66
N PHE A 121 1.43 -1.14 -14.37
CA PHE A 121 0.25 -1.64 -13.64
C PHE A 121 -0.76 -0.51 -13.45
N LYS A 122 -1.99 -0.68 -13.92
CA LYS A 122 -3.07 0.32 -13.81
C LYS A 122 -4.41 -0.32 -13.47
N ILE A 123 -5.20 0.36 -12.66
CA ILE A 123 -6.59 0.00 -12.32
C ILE A 123 -7.53 1.14 -12.76
N SER A 124 -8.50 0.78 -13.59
CA SER A 124 -9.56 1.68 -14.04
C SER A 124 -10.59 1.90 -12.92
N GLU A 125 -10.70 3.13 -12.43
CA GLU A 125 -11.67 3.50 -11.39
C GLU A 125 -13.11 3.32 -11.84
N LEU A 126 -13.40 3.61 -13.10
CA LEU A 126 -14.74 3.42 -13.69
C LEU A 126 -15.18 1.95 -13.71
N ARG A 127 -14.23 1.01 -13.82
CA ARG A 127 -14.53 -0.43 -13.94
C ARG A 127 -14.30 -1.21 -12.65
N CYS A 128 -13.50 -0.70 -11.72
CA CYS A 128 -13.20 -1.37 -10.47
C CYS A 128 -14.46 -1.43 -9.58
N SER A 129 -14.91 -2.62 -9.23
CA SER A 129 -16.05 -2.80 -8.31
C SER A 129 -15.65 -2.84 -6.83
N HIS A 130 -14.40 -2.52 -6.50
CA HIS A 130 -13.85 -2.57 -5.13
C HIS A 130 -14.04 -3.93 -4.42
N CYS A 131 -14.15 -5.03 -5.19
CA CYS A 131 -14.44 -6.36 -4.65
C CYS A 131 -13.30 -7.01 -3.86
N GLY A 132 -12.11 -6.41 -3.83
CA GLY A 132 -10.95 -6.88 -3.06
C GLY A 132 -10.33 -8.22 -3.52
N ARG A 133 -10.80 -8.85 -4.61
CA ARG A 133 -10.25 -10.15 -5.07
C ARG A 133 -8.76 -10.07 -5.40
N CYS A 134 -8.33 -8.98 -6.04
CA CYS A 134 -6.93 -8.72 -6.33
C CYS A 134 -6.10 -8.40 -5.08
N LEU A 135 -6.73 -8.08 -3.94
CA LEU A 135 -6.03 -7.86 -2.69
C LEU A 135 -5.71 -9.17 -1.98
N ASN A 136 -6.52 -10.23 -2.17
CA ASN A 136 -6.50 -11.41 -1.30
C ASN A 136 -5.84 -12.65 -1.96
N THR A 137 -4.94 -13.34 -1.25
CA THR A 137 -4.31 -14.58 -1.77
C THR A 137 -5.23 -15.77 -1.94
N ARG A 138 -6.43 -15.75 -1.35
CA ARG A 138 -7.42 -16.80 -1.58
C ARG A 138 -7.77 -16.94 -3.07
N PHE A 139 -7.77 -15.82 -3.80
CA PHE A 139 -8.04 -15.78 -5.23
C PHE A 139 -6.76 -15.82 -6.06
N LEU A 140 -5.63 -15.41 -5.49
CA LEU A 140 -4.30 -15.48 -6.10
C LEU A 140 -3.53 -16.70 -5.56
N ARG A 141 -4.12 -17.91 -5.65
CA ARG A 141 -3.41 -19.13 -5.24
C ARG A 141 -2.15 -19.27 -6.10
N ASP A 142 -1.04 -19.58 -5.44
CA ASP A 142 0.30 -19.73 -6.03
C ASP A 142 0.92 -18.49 -6.70
N SER A 143 0.25 -17.33 -6.68
CA SER A 143 0.75 -16.07 -7.26
C SER A 143 0.99 -15.00 -6.19
N CYS A 144 2.08 -14.25 -6.34
CA CYS A 144 2.57 -13.27 -5.35
C CYS A 144 2.74 -13.84 -3.93
N LYS A 145 3.23 -15.09 -3.82
CA LYS A 145 3.75 -15.66 -2.57
C LYS A 145 5.18 -15.18 -2.40
N ASP A 146 5.45 -14.39 -1.37
CA ASP A 146 6.78 -13.80 -1.20
C ASP A 146 7.68 -14.55 -0.24
N ASN A 147 8.94 -14.67 -0.68
CA ASN A 147 10.16 -14.80 0.12
C ASN A 147 10.93 -13.46 0.20
N THR A 148 10.40 -12.34 -0.33
CA THR A 148 11.07 -11.03 -0.24
C THR A 148 10.82 -10.38 1.13
N TYR A 149 11.89 -9.90 1.77
CA TYR A 149 11.83 -9.20 3.05
C TYR A 149 11.24 -7.79 2.89
N THR A 150 9.95 -7.60 3.21
CA THR A 150 9.47 -6.29 3.65
C THR A 150 9.74 -6.18 5.15
N GLN A 151 10.69 -5.34 5.57
CA GLN A 151 10.91 -5.11 6.99
C GLN A 151 9.77 -4.25 7.55
N LEU A 152 8.86 -4.90 8.26
CA LEU A 152 7.91 -4.27 9.15
C LEU A 152 8.65 -3.86 10.42
N LEU A 153 8.92 -2.56 10.58
CA LEU A 153 9.56 -2.03 11.78
C LEU A 153 8.62 -1.92 12.99
N GLY A 154 7.36 -2.29 12.82
CA GLY A 154 6.31 -2.15 13.82
C GLY A 154 5.21 -1.21 13.36
N VAL A 155 4.02 -1.45 13.89
CA VAL A 155 2.83 -0.58 13.76
C VAL A 155 2.90 0.40 14.92
N LEU A 156 3.85 1.33 14.89
CA LEU A 156 3.62 2.59 15.60
C LEU A 156 2.72 3.41 14.69
N PHE A 157 1.53 3.75 15.18
CA PHE A 157 0.74 4.85 14.62
C PHE A 157 1.70 6.05 14.45
N CYS A 158 1.74 6.72 13.30
CA CYS A 158 2.36 8.03 13.28
C CYS A 158 1.55 8.83 14.30
N MET A 159 2.16 9.15 15.43
CA MET A 159 1.50 9.99 16.40
C MET A 159 1.28 11.31 15.69
N HIS A 160 0.01 11.61 15.40
CA HIS A 160 -0.42 12.94 14.99
C HIS A 160 0.13 13.92 16.04
N HIS A 161 1.22 14.60 15.69
CA HIS A 161 1.72 15.78 16.35
C HIS A 161 1.40 16.99 15.48
#